data_AF-A0ABD3UWB8-F1
#
_entry.id   AF-A0ABD3UWB8-F1
#
_cell.length_a   1.000
_cell.length_b   1.000
_cell.length_c   1.000
_cell.angle_alpha   90.00
_cell.angle_beta   90.00
_cell.angle_gamma   90.00
#
_symmetry.space_group_name_H-M   'P 1'
#
loop_
_entity.id
_entity.type
_entity.pdbx_description
1 polymer ?
#
loop_
_entity_poly.entity_id
_entity_poly.type
_entity_poly.pdbx_seq_one_letter_code
_entity_poly.pdbx_strand_id
1 'polypeptide(L)' 'MDMNGEEIGTFESDDLKNVVAITPDKNGIIYCCGKKSNNVVMFTPERRQLCVLLSNKDGLNNPTGICLNDQNNKLFVFQ' A
#
# COMPACT_ATOMS: atom_id res chain seq x y z
N MET A 1 -1.95 14.16 6.30
CA MET A 1 -2.31 15.32 7.13
C MET A 1 -3.13 14.81 8.31
N ASP A 2 -3.18 15.54 9.41
CA ASP A 2 -4.17 15.32 10.46
C ASP A 2 -5.56 15.80 10.01
N MET A 3 -6.57 15.69 10.87
CA MET A 3 -7.93 16.12 10.54
C MET A 3 -8.08 17.65 10.45
N ASN A 4 -7.06 18.41 10.82
CA ASN A 4 -6.98 19.86 10.67
C ASN A 4 -6.23 20.30 9.40
N GLY A 5 -5.64 19.35 8.65
CA GLY A 5 -4.86 19.63 7.46
C GLY A 5 -3.35 19.81 7.69
N GLU A 6 -2.85 19.62 8.91
CA GLU A 6 -1.42 19.70 9.22
C GLU A 6 -0.68 18.45 8.73
N GLU A 7 0.48 18.62 8.08
CA GLU A 7 1.28 17.48 7.64
C GLU A 7 1.87 16.70 8.83
N ILE A 8 1.55 15.40 8.93
CA ILE A 8 2.10 14.50 9.96
C ILE A 8 3.40 13.82 9.48
N GLY A 9 3.61 13.76 8.17
CA GLY A 9 4.79 13.18 7.52
C GLY A 9 4.46 12.40 6.25
N THR A 10 5.50 11.90 5.60
CA THR A 10 5.46 11.19 4.32
C THR A 10 5.89 9.74 4.46
N PHE A 11 5.38 8.89 3.58
CA PHE A 11 5.88 7.52 3.38
C PHE A 11 6.69 7.50 2.09
N GLU A 12 7.94 7.07 2.15
CA GLU A 12 8.85 7.08 1.00
C GLU A 12 9.25 5.66 0.62
N SER A 13 9.31 5.40 -0.69
CA SER A 13 9.68 4.09 -1.24
C SER A 13 10.17 4.23 -2.67
N ASP A 14 11.38 3.75 -2.93
CA ASP A 14 11.93 3.65 -4.29
C ASP A 14 11.28 2.53 -5.12
N ASP A 15 10.64 1.57 -4.43
CA ASP A 15 9.97 0.42 -5.04
C ASP A 15 8.58 0.78 -5.60
N LEU A 16 7.95 1.85 -5.11
CA LEU A 16 6.61 2.27 -5.52
C LEU A 16 6.66 3.33 -6.62
N LYS A 17 5.95 3.07 -7.73
CA LYS A 17 5.80 4.03 -8.83
C LYS A 17 4.34 4.17 -9.21
N ASN A 18 3.88 5.42 -9.26
CA ASN A 18 2.48 5.77 -9.54
C ASN A 18 1.54 5.07 -8.54
N VAL A 19 1.58 5.52 -7.29
CA VAL A 19 0.72 4.99 -6.22
C VAL A 19 -0.72 5.37 -6.53
N VAL A 20 -1.61 4.37 -6.61
CA VAL A 20 -3.01 4.56 -7.00
C VAL A 20 -4.00 4.23 -5.89
N ALA A 21 -3.59 3.43 -4.91
CA ALA A 21 -4.46 3.03 -3.81
C ALA A 21 -3.66 2.68 -2.57
N ILE A 22 -4.27 2.90 -1.41
CA ILE A 22 -3.74 2.56 -0.10
C ILE A 22 -4.87 1.97 0.77
N THR A 23 -4.54 1.06 1.68
CA THR A 23 -5.47 0.59 2.73
C THR A 23 -4.68 0.26 4.00
N PRO A 24 -5.13 0.69 5.19
CA PRO A 24 -4.56 0.24 6.47
C PRO A 24 -5.16 -1.10 6.92
N ASP A 25 -4.45 -1.84 7.78
CA ASP A 25 -5.04 -2.85 8.67
C ASP A 25 -5.40 -2.27 10.05
N LYS A 26 -6.03 -3.09 10.90
CA LYS A 26 -6.37 -2.76 12.29
C LYS A 26 -5.18 -2.40 13.20
N ASN A 27 -3.94 -2.74 12.82
CA ASN A 27 -2.72 -2.42 13.56
C ASN A 27 -2.02 -1.17 13.01
N GLY A 28 -2.56 -0.56 11.95
CA GLY A 28 -1.98 0.59 11.26
C GLY A 28 -0.90 0.25 10.24
N ILE A 29 -0.71 -1.02 9.88
CA ILE A 29 0.13 -1.40 8.75
C ILE A 29 -0.54 -0.90 7.48
N ILE A 30 0.19 -0.14 6.68
CA ILE A 30 -0.33 0.46 5.46
C ILE A 30 0.12 -0.37 4.27
N TYR A 31 -0.82 -0.79 3.44
CA TYR A 31 -0.58 -1.43 2.16
C TYR A 31 -0.74 -0.39 1.08
N CYS A 32 0.26 -0.23 0.21
CA CYS A 32 0.28 0.75 -0.86
C CYS A 32 0.46 0.05 -2.20
N CYS A 33 -0.39 0.37 -3.17
CA CYS A 33 -0.40 -0.22 -4.50
C CYS A 33 0.23 0.72 -5.53
N GLY A 34 1.29 0.25 -6.19
CA GLY A 34 1.96 0.96 -7.26
C GLY A 34 1.55 0.42 -8.63
N LYS A 35 0.87 1.25 -9.43
CA LYS A 35 0.37 0.86 -10.75
C LYS A 35 1.51 0.61 -11.74
N LYS A 36 2.51 1.49 -11.78
CA LYS A 36 3.62 1.38 -12.75
C LYS A 36 4.70 0.40 -12.29
N SER A 37 4.85 0.25 -10.97
CA SER A 37 5.78 -0.72 -10.37
C SER A 37 5.17 -2.13 -10.25
N ASN A 38 3.88 -2.30 -10.54
CA ASN A 38 3.17 -3.59 -10.50
C ASN A 38 3.35 -4.31 -9.17
N ASN A 39 3.21 -3.59 -8.06
CA ASN A 39 3.50 -4.13 -6.74
C ASN A 39 2.56 -3.59 -5.65
N VAL A 40 2.57 -4.29 -4.52
CA VAL A 40 2.04 -3.82 -3.24
C VAL A 40 3.17 -3.80 -2.23
N VAL A 41 3.36 -2.68 -1.55
CA VAL A 41 4.39 -2.49 -0.51
C VAL A 41 3.71 -2.25 0.83
N MET A 42 4.29 -2.79 1.91
CA MET A 42 3.82 -2.58 3.27
C MET A 42 4.67 -1.55 4.01
N PHE A 43 4.03 -0.75 4.85
CA PHE A 43 4.68 0.20 5.74
C PHE A 43 4.19 0.04 7.18
N THR A 44 5.08 0.34 8.14
CA THR A 44 4.71 0.48 9.54
C THR A 44 3.98 1.80 9.81
N PRO A 45 3.23 1.92 10.93
CA PRO A 45 2.64 3.19 11.35
C PRO A 45 3.66 4.33 11.49
N GLU A 46 4.92 4.00 11.78
CA GLU A 46 6.03 4.95 11.88
C GLU A 46 6.66 5.33 10.53
N ARG A 47 5.96 5.05 9.42
CA ARG A 47 6.35 5.43 8.04
C ARG A 47 7.59 4.72 7.50
N ARG A 48 7.91 3.53 8.00
CA ARG A 48 9.02 2.71 7.49
C ARG A 48 8.51 1.63 6.54
N GLN A 49 9.12 1.51 5.37
CA GLN A 49 8.85 0.38 4.48
C GLN A 49 9.27 -0.93 5.14
N LEU A 50 8.38 -1.91 5.15
CA LEU A 50 8.65 -3.27 5.63
C LEU A 50 9.21 -4.14 4.50
N CYS A 51 8.43 -4.29 3.42
CA CYS A 51 8.81 -5.08 2.25
C CYS A 51 7.86 -4.85 1.08
N VAL A 52 8.25 -5.35 -0.10
CA VAL A 52 7.36 -5.61 -1.23
C VAL A 52 6.59 -6.91 -0.94
N LEU A 53 5.27 -6.80 -0.72
CA LEU A 53 4.39 -7.92 -0.40
C LEU A 53 3.98 -8.71 -1.65
N LEU A 54 3.59 -7.99 -2.71
CA LEU A 54 3.19 -8.55 -4.00
C LEU A 54 3.92 -7.83 -5.12
N SER A 55 4.15 -8.53 -6.22
CA SER A 55 4.89 -8.05 -7.38
C SER A 55 4.31 -8.59 -8.69
N ASN A 56 4.93 -8.20 -9.81
CA ASN A 56 4.62 -8.77 -11.11
C ASN A 56 4.80 -10.30 -11.18
N LYS A 57 5.67 -10.88 -10.36
CA LYS A 57 5.85 -12.35 -10.27
C LYS A 57 4.63 -13.05 -9.68
N ASP A 58 3.82 -12.32 -8.91
CA ASP A 58 2.58 -12.77 -8.30
C ASP A 58 1.37 -12.51 -9.21
N GLY A 59 1.61 -12.08 -10.45
CA GLY A 59 0.59 -11.85 -11.46
C GLY A 59 0.03 -10.43 -11.51
N LEU A 60 0.61 -9.48 -10.76
CA LEU A 60 0.17 -8.08 -10.82
C LEU A 60 0.57 -7.43 -12.15
N ASN A 61 -0.41 -6.81 -12.81
CA ASN A 61 -0.18 -6.05 -14.03
C ASN A 61 -1.08 -4.82 -14.09
N ASN A 62 -0.48 -3.63 -13.96
CA ASN A 62 -1.16 -2.34 -13.88
C ASN A 62 -2.29 -2.28 -12.85
N PRO A 63 -2.06 -2.69 -11.59
CA PRO A 63 -3.11 -2.69 -10.59
C PRO A 63 -3.68 -1.27 -10.38
N THR A 64 -4.98 -1.20 -10.20
CA THR A 64 -5.78 0.04 -10.13
C THR A 64 -6.36 0.30 -8.74
N GLY A 65 -6.42 -0.71 -7.88
CA GLY A 65 -6.97 -0.57 -6.54
C GLY A 65 -6.59 -1.72 -5.63
N ILE A 66 -6.74 -1.50 -4.32
CA ILE A 66 -6.62 -2.55 -3.29
C ILE A 66 -7.70 -2.36 -2.22
N CYS A 67 -8.10 -3.45 -1.57
CA CYS A 67 -9.02 -3.43 -0.44
C CYS A 67 -8.66 -4.57 0.54
N LEU A 68 -8.55 -4.26 1.83
CA LEU A 68 -8.25 -5.23 2.86
C LEU A 68 -9.54 -5.65 3.58
N ASN A 69 -9.75 -6.96 3.69
CA ASN A 69 -10.75 -7.53 4.58
C ASN A 69 -10.06 -8.01 5.87
N ASP A 70 -10.09 -7.16 6.90
CA ASP A 70 -9.47 -7.41 8.19
C ASP A 70 -10.09 -8.57 8.97
N GLN A 71 -11.31 -8.99 8.66
CA GLN A 71 -11.96 -10.12 9.35
C GLN A 71 -11.32 -11.46 8.99
N ASN A 72 -10.79 -11.59 7.77
CA ASN A 72 -10.18 -12.82 7.28
C ASN A 72 -8.75 -12.62 6.75
N ASN A 73 -8.15 -11.46 6.99
CA ASN A 73 -6.79 -11.11 6.59
C ASN A 73 -6.54 -11.30 5.08
N LYS A 74 -7.49 -10.89 4.23
CA LYS A 74 -7.37 -10.99 2.77
C LYS A 74 -7.23 -9.61 2.13
N LEU A 75 -6.17 -9.44 1.35
CA LEU A 75 -5.99 -8.29 0.47
C LEU A 75 -6.51 -8.63 -0.92
N PHE A 76 -7.44 -7.83 -1.42
CA PHE A 76 -7.93 -7.87 -2.80
C PHE A 76 -7.18 -6.82 -3.62
N VAL A 77 -6.77 -7.20 -4.83
CA VAL A 77 -6.09 -6.30 -5.78
C VAL A 77 -6.93 -6.25 -7.06
N PHE A 78 -7.24 -5.04 -7.50
CA PHE A 78 -7.94 -4.75 -8.75
C PHE A 78 -6.89 -4.39 -9.81
N GLN A 79 -7.06 -4.88 -11.03
CA GLN A 79 -6.10 -4.72 -12.13
C GLN A 79 -6.84 -4.73 -13.47
#